data_AF-A0A7J5DM45-F1
#
_entry.id   AF-A0A7J5DM45-F1
#
_cell.length_a   1.000
_cell.length_b   1.000
_cell.length_c   1.000
_cell.angle_alpha   90.00
_cell.angle_beta   90.00
_cell.angle_gamma   90.00
#
_symmetry.space_group_name_H-M   'P 1'
#
loop_
_entity.id
_entity.type
_entity.pdbx_description
1 polymer ?
#
loop_
_entity_poly.entity_id
_entity_poly.type
_entity_poly.pdbx_seq_one_letter_code
_entity_poly.pdbx_strand_id
1 'polypeptide(L)'
;MCGRGRGNAHDIKVRRRRRFMIWEWLAVLTANNGECVYCSARSQTMDHVIAFADGGADELTNLVPACHDCNRRKSDKTPPVWFIGMDLAIRWWGNGTPQGGSGLGDSSMSLREMYLSIHKEVLTLLDDLDTVAAEIADPKRRKWFEDRYWLHGYPSASYGVPRARKQAEQRIKEEKERGYPSVSDEFARRMGLRGHVGT
;
A
#
# COMPACT_ATOMS: atom_id res chain seq x y z
N MET A 1 -28.45 33.60 28.37
CA MET A 1 -29.26 32.43 27.92
C MET A 1 -28.65 31.90 26.63
N CYS A 2 -27.98 30.76 26.66
CA CYS A 2 -27.74 29.90 25.49
C CYS A 2 -27.72 28.46 26.03
N GLY A 3 -28.80 27.72 25.77
CA GLY A 3 -29.04 26.39 26.32
C GLY A 3 -28.08 25.36 25.72
N ARG A 4 -27.41 24.60 26.59
CA ARG A 4 -26.75 23.35 26.19
C ARG A 4 -27.84 22.32 25.90
N GLY A 5 -28.23 22.21 24.64
CA GLY A 5 -29.05 21.11 24.15
C GLY A 5 -28.31 19.79 24.37
N ARG A 6 -28.88 18.92 25.21
CA ARG A 6 -28.49 17.52 25.29
C ARG A 6 -28.97 16.83 24.02
N GLY A 7 -28.13 16.82 22.98
CA GLY A 7 -28.36 16.03 21.79
C GLY A 7 -28.32 14.55 22.15
N ASN A 8 -29.32 13.79 21.71
CA ASN A 8 -29.40 12.35 21.86
C ASN A 8 -28.10 11.70 21.35
N ALA A 9 -27.50 10.84 22.18
CA ALA A 9 -26.45 9.93 21.77
C ALA A 9 -27.05 8.92 20.78
N HIS A 10 -27.14 9.31 19.51
CA HIS A 10 -27.30 8.35 18.43
C HIS A 10 -26.11 7.41 18.51
N ASP A 11 -26.41 6.10 18.57
CA ASP A 11 -25.45 5.01 18.60
C ASP A 11 -24.47 5.16 17.42
N ILE A 12 -23.31 5.78 17.67
CA ILE A 12 -22.25 5.93 16.67
C ILE A 12 -21.74 4.50 16.42
N LYS A 13 -22.19 3.88 15.32
CA LYS A 13 -21.66 2.59 14.89
C LYS A 13 -20.15 2.73 14.72
N VAL A 14 -19.40 2.22 15.69
CA VAL A 14 -17.93 2.22 15.67
C VAL A 14 -17.48 1.36 14.49
N ARG A 15 -16.84 2.01 13.51
CA ARG A 15 -16.30 1.36 12.32
C ARG A 15 -15.20 0.36 12.74
N ARG A 16 -15.35 -0.92 12.40
CA ARG A 16 -14.36 -1.97 12.71
C ARG A 16 -13.56 -2.32 11.47
N ARG A 17 -12.24 -2.48 11.63
CA ARG A 17 -11.39 -3.06 10.59
C ARG A 17 -11.75 -4.54 10.41
N ARG A 18 -11.77 -4.98 9.16
CA ARG A 18 -11.94 -6.39 8.83
C ARG A 18 -10.61 -7.13 8.99
N ARG A 19 -10.72 -8.46 9.00
CA ARG A 19 -9.56 -9.33 8.86
C ARG A 19 -9.33 -9.60 7.38
N PHE A 20 -8.06 -9.71 7.00
CA PHE A 20 -7.64 -10.11 5.66
C PHE A 20 -7.17 -11.55 5.67
N MET A 21 -7.57 -12.32 4.64
CA MET A 21 -7.11 -13.67 4.42
C MET A 21 -5.65 -13.70 3.94
N ILE A 22 -5.00 -14.84 4.04
CA ILE A 22 -3.62 -15.03 3.59
C ILE A 22 -3.45 -14.65 2.12
N TRP A 23 -4.41 -15.01 1.25
CA TRP A 23 -4.33 -14.66 -0.17
C TRP A 23 -4.31 -13.13 -0.41
N GLU A 24 -5.06 -12.37 0.39
CA GLU A 24 -5.12 -10.91 0.34
C GLU A 24 -3.82 -10.27 0.79
N TRP A 25 -3.26 -10.78 1.89
CA TRP A 25 -1.96 -10.38 2.39
C TRP A 25 -0.86 -10.63 1.36
N LEU A 26 -0.86 -11.81 0.73
CA LEU A 26 0.11 -12.14 -0.31
C LEU A 26 -0.08 -11.21 -1.52
N ALA A 27 -1.32 -11.03 -1.98
CA ALA A 27 -1.63 -10.15 -3.11
C ALA A 27 -1.13 -8.72 -2.88
N VAL A 28 -1.30 -8.13 -1.69
CA VAL A 28 -0.79 -6.77 -1.45
C VAL A 28 0.73 -6.79 -1.25
N LEU A 29 1.25 -7.66 -0.39
CA LEU A 29 2.67 -7.63 -0.01
C LEU A 29 3.63 -7.95 -1.14
N THR A 30 3.21 -8.70 -2.15
CA THR A 30 4.05 -9.02 -3.32
C THR A 30 3.76 -8.14 -4.53
N ALA A 31 2.86 -7.15 -4.41
CA ALA A 31 2.79 -6.07 -5.39
C ALA A 31 4.06 -5.21 -5.32
N ASN A 32 4.31 -4.37 -6.32
CA ASN A 32 5.52 -3.54 -6.38
C ASN A 32 6.81 -4.35 -6.16
N ASN A 33 6.88 -5.54 -6.78
CA ASN A 33 8.00 -6.48 -6.64
C ASN A 33 8.32 -6.93 -5.20
N GLY A 34 7.34 -6.83 -4.30
CA GLY A 34 7.54 -7.17 -2.89
C GLY A 34 8.18 -6.06 -2.07
N GLU A 35 8.27 -4.86 -2.62
CA GLU A 35 8.90 -3.70 -2.03
C GLU A 35 7.86 -2.70 -1.51
N CYS A 36 8.26 -1.95 -0.51
CA CYS A 36 7.53 -0.84 0.07
C CYS A 36 7.36 0.24 -0.99
N VAL A 37 6.12 0.64 -1.27
CA VAL A 37 5.84 1.71 -2.24
C VAL A 37 6.48 3.05 -1.86
N TYR A 38 6.79 3.24 -0.57
CA TYR A 38 7.32 4.51 -0.06
C TYR A 38 8.85 4.62 -0.05
N CYS A 39 9.58 3.50 -0.03
CA CYS A 39 11.04 3.53 0.15
C CYS A 39 11.80 2.38 -0.53
N SER A 40 11.11 1.54 -1.30
CA SER A 40 11.68 0.38 -2.01
C SER A 40 12.33 -0.71 -1.12
N ALA A 41 12.34 -0.55 0.21
CA ALA A 41 12.75 -1.62 1.12
C ALA A 41 11.72 -2.77 1.08
N ARG A 42 12.08 -3.97 1.55
CA ARG A 42 11.13 -5.10 1.59
C ARG A 42 9.84 -4.73 2.33
N SER A 43 8.69 -4.95 1.69
CA SER A 43 7.37 -4.75 2.32
C SER A 43 7.18 -5.74 3.47
N GLN A 44 6.47 -5.33 4.51
CA GLN A 44 6.23 -6.16 5.71
C GLN A 44 4.78 -6.07 6.20
N THR A 45 4.08 -4.99 5.86
CA THR A 45 2.68 -4.74 6.21
C THR A 45 1.91 -4.19 5.02
N MET A 46 0.58 -4.24 5.12
CA MET A 46 -0.30 -3.46 4.26
C MET A 46 -0.53 -2.10 4.92
N ASP A 47 -0.49 -1.02 4.15
CA ASP A 47 -0.88 0.32 4.58
C ASP A 47 -2.13 0.77 3.83
N HIS A 48 -3.01 1.48 4.53
CA HIS A 48 -4.16 2.14 3.92
C HIS A 48 -3.72 3.49 3.35
N VAL A 49 -3.80 3.66 2.03
CA VAL A 49 -3.41 4.91 1.35
C VAL A 49 -4.17 6.09 1.95
N ILE A 50 -5.50 5.99 1.97
CA ILE A 50 -6.36 6.84 2.80
C ILE A 50 -6.52 6.13 4.14
N ALA A 51 -6.10 6.77 5.24
CA ALA A 51 -6.15 6.16 6.56
C ALA A 51 -7.58 5.73 6.94
N PHE A 52 -7.69 4.55 7.55
CA PHE A 52 -8.99 4.03 8.00
C PHE A 52 -9.67 4.97 9.01
N ALA A 53 -8.89 5.65 9.86
CA ALA A 53 -9.39 6.62 10.84
C ALA A 53 -10.06 7.84 10.16
N ASP A 54 -9.59 8.19 8.96
CA ASP A 54 -10.09 9.32 8.16
C ASP A 54 -11.17 8.89 7.15
N GLY A 55 -11.72 7.68 7.31
CA GLY A 55 -12.79 7.18 6.44
C GLY A 55 -12.31 6.37 5.22
N GLY A 56 -11.01 6.16 5.03
CA GLY A 56 -10.49 5.37 3.91
C GLY A 56 -10.95 3.92 3.93
N ALA A 57 -11.30 3.35 2.77
CA ALA A 57 -11.90 2.02 2.63
C ALA A 57 -10.99 0.89 3.17
N ASP A 58 -11.58 -0.18 3.69
CA ASP A 58 -10.84 -1.36 4.19
C ASP A 58 -10.79 -2.48 3.13
N GLU A 59 -10.44 -2.07 1.91
CA GLU A 59 -10.50 -2.84 0.68
C GLU A 59 -9.13 -2.87 0.00
N LEU A 60 -8.87 -3.90 -0.81
CA LEU A 60 -7.58 -4.08 -1.48
C LEU A 60 -7.19 -2.90 -2.37
N THR A 61 -8.17 -2.17 -2.91
CA THR A 61 -7.97 -0.97 -3.74
C THR A 61 -7.43 0.23 -2.96
N ASN A 62 -7.53 0.24 -1.64
CA ASN A 62 -6.96 1.27 -0.77
C ASN A 62 -5.71 0.75 -0.02
N LEU A 63 -5.21 -0.44 -0.36
CA LEU A 63 -4.07 -1.06 0.32
C LEU A 63 -2.84 -1.10 -0.58
N VAL A 64 -1.69 -0.76 0.00
CA VAL A 64 -0.38 -0.83 -0.67
C VAL A 64 0.64 -1.59 0.18
N PRO A 65 1.66 -2.24 -0.42
CA PRO A 65 2.76 -2.83 0.30
C PRO A 65 3.62 -1.73 0.96
N ALA A 66 3.84 -1.86 2.27
CA ALA A 66 4.67 -0.94 3.04
C ALA A 66 5.62 -1.69 3.99
N CYS A 67 6.77 -1.11 4.32
CA CYS A 67 7.57 -1.56 5.45
C CYS A 67 6.99 -1.03 6.77
N HIS A 68 7.38 -1.61 7.90
CA HIS A 68 6.86 -1.17 9.21
C HIS A 68 7.23 0.28 9.53
N ASP A 69 8.40 0.75 9.13
CA ASP A 69 8.89 2.09 9.44
C ASP A 69 8.11 3.18 8.69
N CYS A 70 7.94 3.03 7.37
CA CYS A 70 7.15 3.98 6.58
C CYS A 70 5.69 3.97 7.02
N ASN A 71 5.07 2.80 7.21
CA ASN A 71 3.69 2.68 7.69
C ASN A 71 3.50 3.39 9.05
N ARG A 72 4.44 3.21 9.98
CA ARG A 72 4.39 3.88 11.30
C ARG A 72 4.56 5.39 11.18
N ARG A 73 5.49 5.87 10.35
CA ARG A 73 5.77 7.30 10.17
C ARG A 73 4.64 8.04 9.45
N LYS A 74 4.05 7.43 8.41
CA LYS A 74 2.87 7.95 7.72
C LYS A 74 1.70 8.07 8.69
N SER A 75 1.44 6.99 9.43
CA SER A 75 0.36 6.94 10.41
C SER A 75 -0.99 7.27 9.76
N ASP A 76 -1.71 8.26 10.28
CA ASP A 76 -2.98 8.77 9.77
C ASP A 76 -2.86 9.71 8.56
N LYS A 77 -1.66 10.17 8.20
CA LYS A 77 -1.49 11.16 7.14
C LYS A 77 -1.71 10.56 5.76
N THR A 78 -2.16 11.39 4.83
CA THR A 78 -2.12 11.07 3.40
C THR A 78 -0.67 11.01 2.91
N PRO A 79 -0.34 10.20 1.88
CA PRO A 79 1.02 10.09 1.39
C PRO A 79 1.66 11.45 1.02
N PRO A 80 0.99 12.38 0.32
CA PRO A 80 1.58 13.68 0.01
C PRO A 80 1.91 14.50 1.27
N VAL A 81 0.98 14.59 2.22
CA VAL A 81 1.17 15.35 3.47
C VAL A 81 2.33 14.77 4.27
N TRP A 82 2.38 13.44 4.39
CA TRP A 82 3.45 12.75 5.09
C TRP A 82 4.81 12.97 4.41
N PHE A 83 4.90 12.77 3.09
CA PHE A 83 6.14 12.83 2.35
C PHE A 83 6.76 14.23 2.39
N ILE A 84 5.94 15.27 2.12
CA ILE A 84 6.35 16.67 2.23
C ILE A 84 6.74 17.00 3.67
N GLY A 85 5.94 16.57 4.66
CA GLY A 85 6.23 16.84 6.06
C GLY A 85 7.53 16.19 6.53
N MET A 86 7.84 14.97 6.08
CA MET A 86 9.07 14.27 6.40
C MET A 86 10.30 14.99 5.82
N ASP A 87 10.22 15.40 4.56
CA ASP A 87 11.30 16.11 3.90
C ASP A 87 11.52 17.52 4.48
N LEU A 88 10.44 18.29 4.71
CA LEU A 88 10.53 19.60 5.34
C LEU A 88 10.98 19.52 6.80
N ALA A 89 10.67 18.44 7.53
CA ALA A 89 11.21 18.25 8.88
C ALA A 89 12.73 18.07 8.89
N ILE A 90 13.33 17.62 7.77
CA ILE A 90 14.78 17.47 7.61
C ILE A 90 15.40 18.76 7.11
N ARG A 91 14.80 19.38 6.10
CA ARG A 91 15.37 20.56 5.41
C ARG A 91 14.98 21.89 6.00
N TRP A 92 13.88 21.97 6.74
CA TRP A 92 13.31 23.20 7.32
C TRP A 92 13.03 23.07 8.82
N TRP A 93 14.11 23.08 9.61
CA TRP A 93 14.09 23.01 11.08
C TRP A 93 15.01 24.05 11.73
N GLY A 94 14.83 24.30 13.03
CA GLY A 94 15.64 25.23 13.82
C GLY A 94 15.24 26.70 13.64
N ASN A 95 16.22 27.59 13.50
CA ASN A 95 16.01 29.04 13.36
C ASN A 95 15.64 29.48 11.92
N GLY A 96 14.94 28.61 11.19
CA GLY A 96 14.62 28.87 9.81
C GLY A 96 13.54 29.92 9.62
N THR A 97 13.55 30.58 8.46
CA THR A 97 12.54 31.56 8.06
C THR A 97 11.87 31.09 6.76
N PRO A 98 10.72 31.68 6.38
CA PRO A 98 10.12 31.40 5.07
C PRO A 98 11.03 31.74 3.88
N GLN A 99 12.02 32.63 4.05
CA GLN A 99 12.90 33.12 2.99
C GLN A 99 14.34 32.61 3.07
N GLY A 100 14.60 31.60 3.91
CA GLY A 100 15.92 31.01 4.06
C GLY A 100 16.24 30.68 5.50
N GLY A 101 17.40 30.06 5.68
CA GLY A 101 17.82 29.50 6.95
C GLY A 101 17.03 28.24 7.27
N SER A 102 17.77 27.14 7.43
CA SER A 102 17.35 25.91 8.09
C SER A 102 18.52 24.93 8.03
N GLY A 103 18.64 24.06 9.04
CA GLY A 103 19.76 23.11 9.13
C GLY A 103 19.74 22.04 8.02
N LEU A 104 20.92 21.47 7.72
CA LEU A 104 21.16 20.40 6.72
C LEU A 104 20.45 20.65 5.37
N GLY A 105 20.85 21.72 4.69
CA GLY A 105 20.38 22.06 3.34
C GLY A 105 21.03 23.34 2.83
N ASP A 106 20.85 23.62 1.54
CA ASP A 106 21.19 24.92 0.97
C ASP A 106 20.36 26.00 1.66
N SER A 107 20.99 26.71 2.60
CA SER A 107 20.34 27.73 3.43
C SER A 107 19.84 28.94 2.61
N SER A 108 20.11 28.97 1.30
CA SER A 108 19.63 30.01 0.38
C SER A 108 18.22 29.78 -0.15
N MET A 109 17.65 28.57 -0.05
CA MET A 109 16.30 28.31 -0.54
C MET A 109 15.23 28.87 0.41
N SER A 110 14.23 29.52 -0.17
CA SER A 110 12.96 29.82 0.49
C SER A 110 12.14 28.54 0.74
N LEU A 111 11.19 28.60 1.66
CA LEU A 111 10.25 27.50 1.93
C LEU A 111 9.46 27.11 0.67
N ARG A 112 9.13 28.10 -0.18
CA ARG A 112 8.45 27.84 -1.46
C ARG A 112 9.33 27.03 -2.41
N GLU A 113 10.61 27.37 -2.52
CA GLU A 113 11.55 26.63 -3.36
C GLU A 113 11.79 25.21 -2.85
N MET A 114 11.89 25.04 -1.53
CA MET A 114 11.95 23.71 -0.92
C MET A 114 10.72 22.87 -1.25
N TYR A 115 9.51 23.43 -1.11
CA TYR A 115 8.27 22.73 -1.49
C TYR A 115 8.27 22.34 -2.97
N LEU A 116 8.66 23.24 -3.86
CA LEU A 116 8.71 22.97 -5.29
C LEU A 116 9.77 21.93 -5.67
N SER A 117 10.89 21.86 -4.94
CA SER A 117 11.92 20.85 -5.19
C SER A 117 11.42 19.44 -4.89
N ILE A 118 10.68 19.26 -3.78
CA ILE A 118 10.13 17.95 -3.39
C ILE A 118 8.84 17.61 -4.16
N HIS A 119 8.14 18.60 -4.71
CA HIS A 119 6.88 18.40 -5.44
C HIS A 119 7.00 17.35 -6.56
N LYS A 120 8.11 17.31 -7.28
CA LYS A 120 8.35 16.30 -8.32
C LYS A 120 8.39 14.88 -7.76
N GLU A 121 9.05 14.69 -6.63
CA GLU A 121 9.12 13.38 -5.96
C GLU A 121 7.75 12.96 -5.40
N VAL A 122 6.95 13.93 -4.94
CA VAL A 122 5.56 13.67 -4.53
C VAL A 122 4.71 13.20 -5.72
N LEU A 123 4.88 13.81 -6.90
CA LEU A 123 4.18 13.36 -8.11
C LEU A 123 4.60 11.93 -8.49
N THR A 124 5.90 11.63 -8.46
CA THR A 124 6.39 10.25 -8.69
C THR A 124 5.77 9.27 -7.70
N LEU A 125 5.71 9.61 -6.41
CA LEU A 125 5.06 8.77 -5.41
C LEU A 125 3.58 8.54 -5.73
N LEU A 126 2.86 9.54 -6.23
CA LEU A 126 1.46 9.39 -6.62
C LEU A 126 1.31 8.46 -7.83
N ASP A 127 2.19 8.60 -8.83
CA ASP A 127 2.22 7.71 -10.00
C ASP A 127 2.52 6.25 -9.59
N ASP A 128 3.44 6.05 -8.65
CA ASP A 128 3.76 4.74 -8.08
C ASP A 128 2.56 4.14 -7.33
N LEU A 129 1.84 4.95 -6.55
CA LEU A 129 0.62 4.51 -5.86
C LEU A 129 -0.46 4.06 -6.85
N ASP A 130 -0.69 4.82 -7.93
CA ASP A 130 -1.64 4.45 -8.97
C ASP A 130 -1.23 3.16 -9.70
N THR A 131 0.05 3.04 -10.04
CA THR A 131 0.61 1.83 -10.67
C THR A 131 0.42 0.60 -9.80
N VAL A 132 0.72 0.71 -8.50
CA VAL A 132 0.60 -0.39 -7.54
C VAL A 132 -0.87 -0.72 -7.24
N ALA A 133 -1.73 0.29 -7.14
CA ALA A 133 -3.17 0.09 -6.99
C ALA A 133 -3.76 -0.63 -8.20
N ALA A 134 -3.34 -0.27 -9.43
CA ALA A 134 -3.72 -0.95 -10.65
C ALA A 134 -3.23 -2.41 -10.68
N GLU A 135 -1.97 -2.68 -10.29
CA GLU A 135 -1.47 -4.05 -10.15
C GLU A 135 -2.34 -4.86 -9.18
N ILE A 136 -2.63 -4.33 -7.99
CA ILE A 136 -3.44 -5.01 -6.97
C ILE A 136 -4.90 -5.18 -7.43
N ALA A 137 -5.41 -4.26 -8.24
CA ALA A 137 -6.76 -4.29 -8.80
C ALA A 137 -6.94 -5.28 -9.94
N ASP A 138 -5.86 -5.72 -10.59
CA ASP A 138 -5.93 -6.63 -11.74
C ASP A 138 -6.76 -7.90 -11.42
N PRO A 139 -7.87 -8.15 -12.16
CA PRO A 139 -8.75 -9.28 -11.90
C PRO A 139 -8.08 -10.64 -12.07
N LYS A 140 -7.18 -10.81 -13.05
CA LYS A 140 -6.47 -12.07 -13.29
C LYS A 140 -5.55 -12.38 -12.11
N ARG A 141 -4.81 -11.37 -11.65
CA ARG A 141 -3.94 -11.44 -10.48
C ARG A 141 -4.74 -11.81 -9.22
N ARG A 142 -5.84 -11.09 -8.95
CA ARG A 142 -6.69 -11.37 -7.78
C ARG A 142 -7.20 -12.80 -7.80
N LYS A 143 -7.76 -13.23 -8.93
CA LYS A 143 -8.27 -14.58 -9.10
C LYS A 143 -7.18 -15.64 -8.92
N TRP A 144 -5.97 -15.38 -9.43
CA TRP A 144 -4.82 -16.27 -9.26
C TRP A 144 -4.45 -16.48 -7.80
N PHE A 145 -4.44 -15.41 -7.00
CA PHE A 145 -4.18 -15.47 -5.55
C PHE A 145 -5.31 -16.18 -4.81
N GLU A 146 -6.55 -15.82 -5.12
CA GLU A 146 -7.74 -16.43 -4.52
C GLU A 146 -7.73 -17.95 -4.75
N ASP A 147 -7.63 -18.40 -6.00
CA ASP A 147 -7.67 -19.82 -6.35
C ASP A 147 -6.60 -20.67 -5.65
N ARG A 148 -5.42 -20.08 -5.41
CA ARG A 148 -4.27 -20.81 -4.85
C ARG A 148 -4.18 -20.75 -3.35
N TYR A 149 -4.62 -19.65 -2.75
CA TYR A 149 -4.37 -19.37 -1.34
C TYR A 149 -5.65 -19.21 -0.52
N TRP A 150 -6.84 -19.32 -1.11
CA TRP A 150 -8.13 -19.27 -0.39
C TRP A 150 -8.19 -20.23 0.80
N LEU A 151 -7.79 -21.49 0.60
CA LEU A 151 -7.84 -22.52 1.64
C LEU A 151 -6.90 -22.27 2.83
N HIS A 152 -5.94 -21.33 2.71
CA HIS A 152 -5.11 -20.93 3.86
C HIS A 152 -5.89 -20.09 4.87
N GLY A 153 -7.04 -19.53 4.47
CA GLY A 153 -7.94 -18.78 5.34
C GLY A 153 -7.26 -17.55 5.94
N TYR A 154 -7.56 -17.27 7.21
CA TYR A 154 -7.02 -16.12 7.94
C TYR A 154 -5.71 -16.45 8.64
N PRO A 155 -4.77 -15.49 8.75
CA PRO A 155 -3.56 -15.66 9.55
C PRO A 155 -3.89 -16.10 10.98
N SER A 156 -3.11 -17.05 11.50
CA SER A 156 -3.22 -17.61 12.84
C SER A 156 -1.86 -17.63 13.54
N ALA A 157 -1.84 -17.99 14.83
CA ALA A 157 -0.59 -18.15 15.58
C ALA A 157 0.32 -19.25 15.01
N SER A 158 -0.26 -20.32 14.43
CA SER A 158 0.49 -21.45 13.85
C SER A 158 0.89 -21.22 12.38
N TYR A 159 0.14 -20.36 11.67
CA TYR A 159 0.37 -20.04 10.27
C TYR A 159 0.13 -18.55 10.00
N GLY A 160 1.21 -17.77 10.12
CA GLY A 160 1.21 -16.32 9.89
C GLY A 160 1.64 -15.93 8.48
N VAL A 161 1.40 -14.65 8.15
CA VAL A 161 1.75 -14.02 6.87
C VAL A 161 3.23 -14.19 6.49
N PRO A 162 4.23 -14.03 7.41
CA PRO A 162 5.64 -14.20 7.04
C PRO A 162 5.96 -15.61 6.53
N ARG A 163 5.37 -16.64 7.15
CA ARG A 163 5.54 -18.04 6.74
C ARG A 163 4.89 -18.30 5.38
N ALA A 164 3.65 -17.82 5.20
CA ALA A 164 2.94 -17.93 3.93
C ALA A 164 3.72 -17.25 2.78
N ARG A 165 4.20 -16.03 3.01
CA ARG A 165 4.99 -15.29 2.02
C ARG A 165 6.26 -16.03 1.67
N LYS A 166 7.03 -16.49 2.65
CA LYS A 166 8.27 -17.25 2.40
C LYS A 166 8.03 -18.49 1.53
N GLN A 167 6.92 -19.20 1.74
CA GLN A 167 6.58 -20.40 0.97
C GLN A 167 6.06 -20.09 -0.44
N ALA A 168 5.43 -18.93 -0.63
CA ALA A 168 4.79 -18.55 -1.89
C ALA A 168 5.67 -17.69 -2.81
N GLU A 169 6.67 -16.99 -2.26
CA GLU A 169 7.41 -15.90 -2.92
C GLU A 169 8.02 -16.30 -4.27
N GLN A 170 8.69 -17.45 -4.34
CA GLN A 170 9.28 -17.92 -5.60
C GLN A 170 8.21 -18.15 -6.68
N ARG A 171 7.13 -18.84 -6.33
CA ARG A 171 6.03 -19.12 -7.26
C ARG A 171 5.36 -17.83 -7.72
N ILE A 172 5.11 -16.90 -6.80
CA ILE A 172 4.49 -15.62 -7.13
C ILE A 172 5.34 -14.84 -8.13
N LYS A 173 6.67 -14.85 -7.96
CA LYS A 173 7.60 -14.22 -8.90
C LYS A 173 7.52 -14.85 -10.29
N GLU A 174 7.61 -16.18 -10.37
CA GLU A 174 7.53 -16.94 -11.63
C GLU A 174 6.18 -16.74 -12.34
N GLU A 175 5.07 -16.71 -11.61
CA GLU A 175 3.74 -16.53 -12.22
C GLU A 175 3.42 -15.06 -12.54
N LYS A 176 4.04 -14.09 -11.85
CA LYS A 176 4.01 -12.68 -12.25
C LYS A 176 4.64 -12.49 -13.64
N GLU A 177 5.79 -13.10 -13.87
CA GLU A 177 6.47 -13.10 -15.18
C GLU A 177 5.61 -13.76 -16.29
N ARG A 178 4.71 -14.67 -15.92
CA ARG A 178 3.77 -15.35 -16.84
C ARG A 178 2.42 -14.63 -16.99
N GLY A 179 2.21 -13.50 -16.32
CA GLY A 179 0.96 -12.76 -16.38
C GLY A 179 -0.21 -13.42 -15.65
N TYR A 180 0.07 -14.15 -14.56
CA TYR A 180 -0.93 -14.80 -13.68
C TYR A 180 -1.92 -15.72 -14.45
N PRO A 181 -1.44 -16.82 -15.04
CA PRO A 181 -2.28 -17.72 -15.83
C PRO A 181 -3.44 -18.31 -15.02
N SER A 182 -4.58 -18.48 -15.67
CA SER A 182 -5.74 -19.13 -15.05
C SER A 182 -5.47 -20.60 -14.77
N VAL A 183 -6.28 -21.21 -13.90
CA VAL A 183 -6.20 -22.66 -13.62
C VAL A 183 -6.40 -23.48 -14.91
N SER A 184 -7.26 -23.01 -15.82
CA SER A 184 -7.44 -23.61 -17.15
C SER A 184 -6.20 -23.52 -18.02
N ASP A 185 -5.50 -22.38 -18.02
CA ASP A 185 -4.26 -22.20 -18.80
C ASP A 185 -3.17 -23.16 -18.31
N GLU A 186 -3.05 -23.31 -16.98
CA GLU A 186 -2.10 -24.24 -16.38
C GLU A 186 -2.45 -25.70 -16.66
N PHE A 187 -3.74 -26.07 -16.58
CA PHE A 187 -4.21 -27.41 -16.90
C PHE A 187 -3.94 -27.76 -18.37
N ALA A 188 -4.27 -26.85 -19.30
CA ALA A 188 -4.00 -27.01 -20.72
C ALA A 188 -2.51 -27.23 -20.99
N ARG A 189 -1.64 -26.43 -20.35
CA ARG A 189 -0.19 -26.59 -20.43
C ARG A 189 0.28 -27.95 -19.92
N ARG A 190 -0.22 -28.40 -18.77
CA ARG A 190 0.16 -29.71 -18.18
C ARG A 190 -0.27 -30.89 -19.04
N MET A 191 -1.39 -30.75 -19.75
CA MET A 191 -1.93 -31.77 -20.65
C MET A 191 -1.36 -31.69 -22.08
N GLY A 192 -0.44 -30.76 -22.36
CA GLY A 192 0.12 -30.54 -23.70
C GLY A 192 -0.91 -30.04 -24.71
N LEU A 193 -2.05 -29.52 -24.24
CA LEU A 193 -3.11 -29.00 -25.08
C LEU A 193 -2.73 -27.56 -25.49
N ARG A 194 -2.38 -27.35 -26.75
CA ARG A 194 -2.22 -25.99 -27.30
C ARG A 194 -3.59 -25.31 -27.23
N GLY A 195 -3.66 -24.20 -26.50
CA GLY A 195 -4.88 -23.40 -26.35
C GLY A 195 -5.45 -23.07 -27.73
N HIS A 196 -6.69 -23.51 -27.98
CA HIS A 196 -7.49 -22.94 -29.05
C HIS A 196 -7.76 -21.48 -28.65
N VAL A 197 -7.05 -20.56 -29.30
CA VAL A 197 -7.42 -19.15 -29.27
C VAL A 197 -8.69 -19.07 -30.10
N GLY A 198 -9.83 -18.98 -29.42
CA GLY A 198 -11.12 -18.72 -30.05
C GLY A 198 -11.05 -17.40 -30.82
N THR A 199 -11.43 -17.46 -32.08
CA THR A 199 -11.66 -16.34 -33.00
C THR A 199 -12.70 -15.36 -32.47
#